data_AF-A0A4Q2KA31-F1
#
_entry.id   AF-A0A4Q2KA31-F1
#
_cell.length_a   1.000
_cell.length_b   1.000
_cell.length_c   1.000
_cell.angle_alpha   90.00
_cell.angle_beta   90.00
_cell.angle_gamma   90.00
#
_symmetry.space_group_name_H-M   'P 1'
#
loop_
_entity.id
_entity.type
_entity.pdbx_description
1 polymer ?
#
loop_
_entity_poly.entity_id
_entity_poly.type
_entity_poly.pdbx_seq_one_letter_code
_entity_poly.pdbx_strand_id
1 'polypeptide(L)'
;MTTTELIITYIFYGAIIVIGLIVLGIIRKKSKTPANSEIKQKLSNIVEKFDALIKQIDTGNTDYYKMFRQVTNIVYRIDTAVIYVSEAAERERDTTYDKIRINLENARGYIASYKFEKKSNYHIEDFIKARASLQDCISTMEGIMDRGKALKGN
;
A
#
# COMPACT_ATOMS: atom_id res chain seq x y z
N MET A 1 50.39 0.70 -28.71
CA MET A 1 48.96 0.37 -28.66
C MET A 1 48.53 0.00 -30.07
N THR A 2 48.22 -1.28 -30.29
CA THR A 2 47.88 -1.77 -31.64
C THR A 2 46.41 -1.45 -31.96
N THR A 3 46.07 -1.33 -33.24
CA THR A 3 44.68 -1.11 -33.70
C THR A 3 43.71 -2.16 -33.13
N THR A 4 44.19 -3.39 -32.93
CA THR A 4 43.44 -4.50 -32.32
C THR A 4 43.06 -4.22 -30.86
N GLU A 5 43.98 -3.67 -30.06
CA GLU A 5 43.70 -3.30 -28.66
C GLU A 5 42.65 -2.20 -28.55
N LEU A 6 42.67 -1.23 -29.48
CA LEU A 6 41.66 -0.18 -29.55
C LEU A 6 40.27 -0.74 -29.86
N ILE A 7 40.16 -1.66 -30.83
CA ILE A 7 38.88 -2.28 -31.19
C ILE A 7 38.32 -3.09 -30.01
N ILE A 8 39.15 -3.88 -29.34
CA ILE A 8 38.75 -4.66 -28.16
C ILE A 8 38.25 -3.72 -27.06
N THR A 9 38.99 -2.65 -26.79
CA THR A 9 38.63 -1.65 -25.78
C THR A 9 37.26 -1.01 -26.06
N TYR A 10 36.98 -0.63 -27.32
CA TYR A 10 35.69 -0.07 -27.70
C TYR A 10 34.53 -1.08 -27.57
N ILE A 11 34.76 -2.36 -27.89
CA ILE A 11 33.75 -3.42 -27.69
C ILE A 11 33.44 -3.58 -26.19
N PHE A 12 34.45 -3.58 -25.33
CA PHE A 12 34.25 -3.65 -23.87
C PHE A 12 33.49 -2.44 -23.34
N TYR A 13 33.83 -1.22 -23.76
CA TYR A 13 33.09 -0.02 -23.38
C TYR A 13 31.63 -0.06 -23.85
N GLY A 14 31.39 -0.52 -25.09
CA GLY A 14 30.04 -0.71 -25.62
C GLY A 14 29.23 -1.73 -24.80
N ALA A 15 29.84 -2.86 -24.44
CA ALA A 15 29.20 -3.89 -23.63
C ALA A 15 28.80 -3.38 -22.23
N ILE A 16 29.65 -2.58 -21.59
CA ILE A 16 29.36 -1.97 -20.27
C ILE A 16 28.13 -1.04 -20.36
N ILE A 17 28.03 -0.22 -21.41
CA ILE A 17 26.88 0.68 -21.61
C ILE A 17 25.57 -0.13 -21.77
N VAL A 18 25.60 -1.20 -22.57
CA VAL A 18 24.43 -2.05 -22.78
C VAL A 18 23.98 -2.72 -21.48
N ILE A 19 24.92 -3.26 -20.69
CA ILE A 19 24.62 -3.84 -19.38
C ILE A 19 24.03 -2.77 -18.45
N GLY A 20 24.60 -1.56 -18.44
CA GLY A 20 24.08 -0.43 -17.66
C GLY A 20 22.62 -0.10 -18.00
N LEU A 21 22.27 -0.08 -19.29
CA LEU A 21 20.89 0.16 -19.74
C LEU A 21 19.94 -0.97 -19.36
N ILE A 22 20.37 -2.23 -19.45
CA ILE A 22 19.57 -3.39 -19.04
C ILE A 22 19.28 -3.31 -17.54
N VAL A 23 20.29 -3.04 -16.72
CA VAL A 23 20.13 -2.87 -15.26
C VAL A 23 19.17 -1.71 -14.97
N LEU A 24 19.31 -0.58 -15.65
CA LEU A 24 18.42 0.57 -15.50
C LEU A 24 16.97 0.22 -15.85
N GLY A 25 16.76 -0.56 -16.93
CA GLY A 25 15.45 -1.05 -17.34
C GLY A 25 14.79 -1.95 -16.30
N ILE A 26 15.57 -2.86 -15.68
CA ILE A 26 15.10 -3.74 -14.61
C ILE A 26 14.71 -2.93 -13.37
N ILE A 27 15.56 -1.97 -12.97
CA ILE A 27 15.28 -1.06 -11.85
C ILE A 27 13.99 -0.31 -12.13
N ARG A 28 13.84 0.31 -13.30
CA ARG A 28 12.63 1.08 -13.67
C ARG A 28 11.36 0.24 -13.67
N LYS A 29 11.44 -1.03 -14.09
CA LYS A 29 10.30 -1.96 -14.08
C LYS A 29 9.89 -2.36 -12.66
N LYS A 30 10.84 -2.60 -11.76
CA LYS A 30 10.57 -2.93 -10.35
C LYS A 30 10.18 -1.70 -9.51
N SER A 31 10.67 -0.52 -9.88
CA SER A 31 10.39 0.76 -9.21
C SER A 31 9.11 1.42 -9.70
N LYS A 32 8.24 0.68 -10.41
CA LYS A 32 6.99 1.23 -10.91
C LYS A 32 6.10 1.50 -9.71
N THR A 33 6.04 2.76 -9.32
CA THR A 33 5.27 3.27 -8.19
C THR A 33 3.80 2.88 -8.35
N PRO A 34 3.12 2.51 -7.25
CA PRO A 34 1.74 2.08 -7.34
C PRO A 34 0.85 3.16 -7.95
N ALA A 35 -0.06 2.73 -8.83
CA ALA A 35 -1.05 3.63 -9.41
C ALA A 35 -2.15 3.95 -8.38
N ASN A 36 -2.75 5.15 -8.45
CA ASN A 36 -3.82 5.56 -7.52
C ASN A 36 -5.01 4.58 -7.51
N SER A 37 -5.32 3.98 -8.67
CA SER A 37 -6.33 2.91 -8.77
C SER A 37 -5.95 1.65 -8.01
N GLU A 38 -4.67 1.27 -8.00
CA GLU A 38 -4.17 0.11 -7.25
C GLU A 38 -4.21 0.37 -5.75
N ILE A 39 -3.85 1.59 -5.32
CA ILE A 39 -3.95 2.01 -3.91
C ILE A 39 -5.41 1.97 -3.47
N LYS A 40 -6.34 2.57 -4.23
CA LYS A 40 -7.77 2.52 -3.94
C LYS A 40 -8.26 1.08 -3.82
N GLN A 41 -7.92 0.22 -4.79
CA GLN A 41 -8.31 -1.19 -4.76
C GLN A 41 -7.79 -1.91 -3.51
N LYS A 42 -6.53 -1.65 -3.10
CA LYS A 42 -5.97 -2.19 -1.85
C LYS A 42 -6.76 -1.72 -0.63
N LEU A 43 -7.11 -0.44 -0.54
CA LEU A 43 -7.90 0.10 0.56
C LEU A 43 -9.30 -0.53 0.61
N SER A 44 -9.99 -0.65 -0.53
CA SER A 44 -11.30 -1.31 -0.62
C SER A 44 -11.25 -2.76 -0.15
N ASN A 45 -10.24 -3.53 -0.58
CA ASN A 45 -10.03 -4.90 -0.12
C ASN A 45 -9.82 -5.01 1.41
N ILE A 46 -9.27 -3.96 2.05
CA ILE A 46 -9.11 -3.93 3.51
C ILE A 46 -10.46 -3.63 4.17
N VAL A 47 -11.25 -2.68 3.64
CA VAL A 47 -12.60 -2.37 4.14
C VAL A 47 -13.51 -3.60 4.09
N GLU A 48 -13.51 -4.35 2.98
CA GLU A 48 -14.30 -5.58 2.86
C GLU A 48 -13.94 -6.62 3.93
N LYS A 49 -12.65 -6.72 4.28
CA LYS A 49 -12.19 -7.59 5.37
C LYS A 49 -12.68 -7.11 6.73
N PHE A 50 -12.72 -5.81 6.96
CA PHE A 50 -13.34 -5.24 8.16
C PHE A 50 -14.83 -5.55 8.22
N ASP A 51 -15.56 -5.35 7.12
CA ASP A 51 -17.01 -5.61 7.06
C ASP A 51 -17.32 -7.09 7.38
N ALA A 52 -16.53 -8.00 6.80
CA ALA A 52 -16.65 -9.43 7.09
C ALA A 52 -16.32 -9.76 8.56
N LEU A 53 -15.34 -9.08 9.15
CA LEU A 53 -14.92 -9.29 10.53
C LEU A 53 -15.94 -8.74 11.53
N ILE A 54 -16.42 -7.51 11.31
CA ILE A 54 -17.45 -6.86 12.14
C ILE A 54 -18.70 -7.74 12.18
N LYS A 55 -19.15 -8.26 11.03
CA LYS A 55 -20.29 -9.18 10.97
C LYS A 55 -20.05 -10.49 11.75
N GLN A 56 -18.83 -11.01 11.75
CA GLN A 56 -18.48 -12.21 12.53
C GLN A 56 -18.52 -11.93 14.04
N ILE A 57 -18.01 -10.77 14.47
CA ILE A 57 -18.06 -10.34 15.88
C ILE A 57 -19.52 -10.16 16.32
N ASP A 58 -20.32 -9.46 15.52
CA ASP A 58 -21.72 -9.12 15.82
C ASP A 58 -22.61 -10.38 15.94
N THR A 59 -22.39 -11.37 15.08
CA THR A 59 -23.13 -12.65 15.11
C THR A 59 -22.64 -13.63 16.18
N GLY A 60 -21.62 -13.26 16.97
CA GLY A 60 -21.03 -14.13 17.99
C GLY A 60 -20.29 -15.37 17.44
N ASN A 61 -20.17 -15.50 16.12
CA ASN A 61 -19.57 -16.65 15.45
C ASN A 61 -18.06 -16.47 15.28
N THR A 62 -17.35 -16.44 16.41
CA THR A 62 -15.91 -16.14 16.42
C THR A 62 -15.10 -17.26 17.09
N ASP A 63 -14.39 -18.03 16.27
CA ASP A 63 -13.23 -18.79 16.74
C ASP A 63 -12.09 -17.80 17.01
N TYR A 64 -11.53 -17.86 18.21
CA TYR A 64 -10.42 -17.02 18.65
C TYR A 64 -9.23 -17.08 17.70
N TYR A 65 -8.82 -18.29 17.30
CA TYR A 65 -7.64 -18.44 16.46
C TYR A 65 -7.86 -17.85 15.07
N LYS A 66 -9.07 -18.02 14.54
CA LYS A 66 -9.50 -17.42 13.27
C LYS A 66 -9.51 -15.90 13.35
N MET A 67 -10.06 -15.33 14.42
CA MET A 67 -10.09 -13.90 14.69
C MET A 67 -8.68 -13.30 14.75
N PHE A 68 -7.82 -13.87 15.59
CA PHE A 68 -6.43 -13.46 15.71
C PHE A 68 -5.72 -13.42 14.36
N ARG A 69 -5.91 -14.46 13.53
CA ARG A 69 -5.31 -14.56 12.20
C ARG A 69 -5.86 -13.49 11.25
N GLN A 70 -7.16 -13.21 11.30
CA GLN A 70 -7.80 -12.19 10.48
C GLN A 70 -7.31 -10.79 10.87
N VAL A 71 -7.31 -10.45 12.16
CA VAL A 71 -6.81 -9.15 12.67
C VAL A 71 -5.34 -8.97 12.29
N THR A 72 -4.52 -9.99 12.53
CA THR A 72 -3.11 -9.97 12.13
C THR A 72 -2.95 -9.73 10.63
N ASN A 73 -3.74 -10.41 9.79
CA ASN A 73 -3.72 -10.21 8.34
C ASN A 73 -4.15 -8.80 7.93
N ILE A 74 -5.14 -8.22 8.59
CA ILE A 74 -5.62 -6.86 8.34
C ILE A 74 -4.52 -5.86 8.71
N VAL A 75 -3.91 -5.97 9.88
CA VAL A 75 -2.80 -5.10 10.32
C VAL A 75 -1.66 -5.14 9.32
N TYR A 76 -1.22 -6.33 8.88
CA TYR A 76 -0.18 -6.43 7.86
C TYR A 76 -0.55 -5.77 6.52
N ARG A 77 -1.83 -5.80 6.14
CA ARG A 77 -2.30 -5.14 4.92
C ARG A 77 -2.36 -3.63 5.07
N ILE A 78 -2.70 -3.13 6.25
CA ILE A 78 -2.63 -1.70 6.57
C ILE A 78 -1.16 -1.24 6.51
N ASP A 79 -0.22 -1.96 7.14
CA ASP A 79 1.21 -1.65 7.08
C ASP A 79 1.71 -1.61 5.62
N THR A 80 1.29 -2.58 4.80
CA THR A 80 1.61 -2.59 3.37
C THR A 80 1.00 -1.40 2.63
N ALA A 81 -0.23 -1.00 2.95
CA ALA A 81 -0.88 0.14 2.33
C ALA A 81 -0.18 1.47 2.71
N VAL A 82 0.30 1.59 3.94
CA VAL A 82 1.09 2.75 4.41
C VAL A 82 2.35 2.93 3.56
N ILE A 83 3.07 1.84 3.27
CA ILE A 83 4.26 1.88 2.39
C ILE A 83 3.87 2.36 0.99
N TYR A 84 2.83 1.78 0.40
CA TYR A 84 2.36 2.14 -0.94
C TYR A 84 1.93 3.60 -1.06
N VAL A 85 1.23 4.11 -0.04
CA VAL A 85 0.80 5.51 0.03
C VAL A 85 2.00 6.44 0.19
N SER A 86 3.01 6.04 0.96
CA SER A 86 4.23 6.83 1.16
C SER A 86 5.05 6.94 -0.14
N GLU A 87 5.21 5.83 -0.87
CA GLU A 87 5.86 5.84 -2.19
C GLU A 87 5.11 6.72 -3.19
N ALA A 88 3.77 6.71 -3.15
CA ALA A 88 2.97 7.59 -3.98
C ALA A 88 3.07 9.07 -3.57
N ALA A 89 3.14 9.36 -2.27
CA ALA A 89 3.33 10.71 -1.73
C ALA A 89 4.65 11.32 -2.23
N GLU A 90 5.74 10.56 -2.16
CA GLU A 90 7.06 10.98 -2.64
C GLU A 90 7.06 11.27 -4.15
N ARG A 91 6.38 10.43 -4.94
CA ARG A 91 6.29 10.59 -6.40
C ARG A 91 5.46 11.80 -6.81
N GLU A 92 4.25 11.93 -6.25
CA GLU A 92 3.28 12.94 -6.66
C GLU A 92 3.56 14.30 -5.99
N ARG A 93 4.38 14.32 -4.93
CA ARG A 93 4.65 15.50 -4.08
C ARG A 93 3.37 16.17 -3.58
N ASP A 94 2.35 15.36 -3.31
CA ASP A 94 1.04 15.82 -2.84
C ASP A 94 0.86 15.44 -1.36
N THR A 95 0.73 16.46 -0.51
CA THR A 95 0.52 16.30 0.94
C THR A 95 -0.82 15.65 1.29
N THR A 96 -1.73 15.51 0.32
CA THR A 96 -3.00 14.79 0.50
C THR A 96 -2.77 13.31 0.80
N TYR A 97 -1.66 12.72 0.31
CA TYR A 97 -1.29 11.35 0.67
C TYR A 97 -0.86 11.23 2.14
N ASP A 98 -0.32 12.28 2.77
CA ASP A 98 -0.01 12.26 4.20
C ASP A 98 -1.28 12.10 5.05
N LYS A 99 -2.40 12.71 4.63
CA LYS A 99 -3.70 12.51 5.30
C LYS A 99 -4.14 11.05 5.24
N ILE A 100 -3.95 10.40 4.10
CA ILE A 100 -4.26 8.96 3.93
C ILE A 100 -3.36 8.13 4.84
N ARG A 101 -2.06 8.46 4.93
CA ARG A 101 -1.12 7.77 5.82
C ARG A 101 -1.54 7.86 7.28
N ILE A 102 -1.87 9.06 7.76
CA ILE A 102 -2.33 9.29 9.14
C ILE A 102 -3.59 8.47 9.43
N ASN A 103 -4.56 8.47 8.53
CA ASN A 103 -5.80 7.70 8.73
C ASN A 103 -5.56 6.18 8.73
N LEU A 104 -4.60 5.68 7.94
CA LEU A 104 -4.18 4.28 7.98
C LEU A 104 -3.50 3.92 9.31
N GLU A 105 -2.64 4.79 9.83
CA GLU A 105 -1.99 4.62 11.14
C GLU A 105 -3.02 4.63 12.28
N ASN A 106 -4.02 5.51 12.21
CA ASN A 106 -5.15 5.52 13.14
C ASN A 106 -5.94 4.21 13.08
N ALA A 107 -6.29 3.75 11.87
CA ALA A 107 -6.99 2.47 11.67
C ALA A 107 -6.20 1.31 12.28
N ARG A 108 -4.88 1.29 12.09
CA ARG A 108 -3.98 0.33 12.71
C ARG A 108 -3.99 0.44 14.24
N GLY A 109 -3.91 1.66 14.77
CA GLY A 109 -3.87 1.94 16.21
C GLY A 109 -5.06 1.36 16.95
N TYR A 110 -6.26 1.43 16.37
CA TYR A 110 -7.47 0.86 16.97
C TYR A 110 -7.45 -0.67 17.11
N ILE A 111 -6.74 -1.39 16.24
CA ILE A 111 -6.82 -2.86 16.20
C ILE A 111 -5.51 -3.61 16.45
N ALA A 112 -4.39 -2.90 16.58
CA ALA A 112 -3.08 -3.52 16.70
C ALA A 112 -2.90 -4.30 18.01
N SER A 113 -3.48 -3.83 19.12
CA SER A 113 -3.38 -4.49 20.43
C SER A 113 -4.03 -5.87 20.43
N TYR A 114 -5.12 -6.03 19.68
CA TYR A 114 -5.83 -7.30 19.54
C TYR A 114 -5.02 -8.44 18.90
N LYS A 115 -3.83 -8.15 18.37
CA LYS A 115 -2.85 -9.18 17.99
C LYS A 115 -2.25 -9.91 19.19
N PHE A 116 -2.50 -9.49 20.42
CA PHE A 116 -1.92 -10.10 21.62
C PHE A 116 -2.98 -10.42 22.69
N GLU A 117 -4.25 -10.12 22.44
CA GLU A 117 -5.32 -10.20 23.42
C GLU A 117 -6.19 -11.44 23.27
N LYS A 118 -6.81 -11.89 24.38
CA LYS A 118 -7.71 -13.05 24.44
C LYS A 118 -9.11 -12.70 23.89
N LYS A 119 -9.87 -13.74 23.50
CA LYS A 119 -11.21 -13.67 22.87
C LYS A 119 -12.22 -12.72 23.55
N SER A 120 -12.17 -12.55 24.86
CA SER A 120 -13.14 -11.71 25.61
C SER A 120 -12.94 -10.21 25.42
N ASN A 121 -11.82 -9.78 24.85
CA ASN A 121 -11.46 -8.35 24.84
C ASN A 121 -11.74 -7.64 23.52
N TYR A 122 -12.21 -8.34 22.48
CA TYR A 122 -12.46 -7.68 21.19
C TYR A 122 -13.65 -6.71 21.31
N HIS A 123 -13.38 -5.41 21.30
CA HIS A 123 -14.41 -4.38 21.29
C HIS A 123 -14.81 -4.05 19.85
N ILE A 124 -16.04 -4.39 19.45
CA ILE A 124 -16.55 -4.17 18.10
C ILE A 124 -16.45 -2.70 17.66
N GLU A 125 -16.58 -1.77 18.60
CA GLU A 125 -16.47 -0.32 18.39
C GLU A 125 -15.13 0.08 17.77
N ASP A 126 -14.03 -0.57 18.16
CA ASP A 126 -12.70 -0.24 17.63
C ASP A 126 -12.55 -0.71 16.19
N PHE A 127 -13.16 -1.84 15.83
CA PHE A 127 -13.23 -2.31 14.44
C PHE A 127 -14.06 -1.37 13.57
N ILE A 128 -15.15 -0.82 14.11
CA ILE A 128 -15.99 0.17 13.42
C ILE A 128 -15.21 1.47 13.20
N LYS A 129 -14.50 1.98 14.22
CA LYS A 129 -13.65 3.18 14.10
C LYS A 129 -12.53 2.99 13.08
N ALA A 130 -11.87 1.84 13.10
CA ALA A 130 -10.83 1.50 12.14
C ALA A 130 -11.37 1.44 10.70
N ARG A 131 -12.54 0.82 10.52
CA ARG A 131 -13.23 0.75 9.23
C ARG A 131 -13.62 2.14 8.72
N ALA A 132 -14.13 3.02 9.59
CA ALA A 132 -14.45 4.41 9.23
C ALA A 132 -13.20 5.17 8.77
N SER A 133 -12.08 5.05 9.49
CA SER A 133 -10.81 5.67 9.11
C SER A 133 -10.30 5.20 7.73
N LEU A 134 -10.49 3.92 7.40
CA LEU A 134 -10.18 3.37 6.07
C LEU A 134 -11.14 3.86 4.98
N GLN A 135 -12.42 4.05 5.31
CA GLN A 135 -13.38 4.61 4.37
C GLN A 135 -13.00 6.05 3.99
N ASP A 136 -12.56 6.86 4.96
CA ASP A 136 -12.06 8.21 4.70
C ASP A 136 -10.81 8.21 3.81
N CYS A 137 -9.94 7.20 3.95
CA CYS A 137 -8.80 7.01 3.04
C CYS A 137 -9.26 6.79 1.59
N ILE A 138 -10.30 5.98 1.38
CA ILE A 138 -10.84 5.71 0.04
C ILE A 138 -11.43 6.98 -0.55
N SER A 139 -12.25 7.71 0.19
CA SER A 139 -12.85 8.97 -0.27
C SER A 139 -11.80 10.03 -0.59
N THR A 140 -10.74 10.11 0.20
CA THR A 140 -9.59 10.99 -0.09
C THR A 140 -8.88 10.59 -1.39
N MET A 141 -8.65 9.29 -1.60
CA MET A 141 -8.03 8.76 -2.82
C MET A 141 -8.89 9.01 -4.06
N GLU A 142 -10.22 8.90 -3.95
CA GLU A 142 -11.16 9.25 -5.02
C GLU A 142 -11.03 10.73 -5.40
N GLY A 143 -10.97 11.63 -4.42
CA GLY A 143 -10.72 13.05 -4.67
C GLY A 143 -9.38 13.32 -5.38
N ILE A 144 -8.31 12.59 -5.04
CA ILE A 144 -7.03 12.67 -5.77
C ILE A 144 -7.21 12.24 -7.23
N MET A 145 -7.88 11.10 -7.47
CA MET A 145 -8.10 10.57 -8.82
C MET A 145 -8.95 11.50 -9.68
N ASP A 146 -10.00 12.09 -9.11
CA ASP A 146 -10.90 12.99 -9.86
C ASP A 146 -10.24 14.32 -10.21
N ARG A 147 -9.42 14.89 -9.29
CA ARG A 147 -8.54 16.03 -9.62
C ARG A 147 -7.60 15.67 -10.79
N GLY A 148 -7.01 14.48 -10.76
CA GLY A 148 -6.14 13.99 -11.83
C GLY A 148 -6.85 13.82 -13.18
N LYS A 149 -8.14 13.45 -13.20
CA LYS A 149 -8.94 13.39 -14.44
C LYS A 149 -9.27 14.79 -14.96
N ALA A 150 -9.68 15.70 -14.07
CA ALA A 150 -10.02 17.07 -14.46
C ALA A 150 -8.84 17.80 -15.12
N LEU A 151 -7.61 17.58 -14.63
CA LEU A 151 -6.39 18.15 -15.21
C LEU A 151 -5.97 17.54 -16.56
N LYS A 152 -6.47 16.35 -16.92
CA LYS A 152 -6.21 15.70 -18.21
C LYS A 152 -7.31 15.93 -19.25
N GLY A 153 -8.46 16.45 -18.80
CA GLY A 153 -9.61 16.79 -19.65
C GLY A 153 -9.61 18.24 -20.14
N ASN A 154 -8.64 19.04 -19.71
CA ASN A 154 -8.28 20.36 -20.25
C ASN A 154 -6.95 20.25 -20.99
#